data_AF-A0A519CKC3-F1
#
_entry.id   AF-A0A519CKC3-F1
#
_cell.length_a   1.000
_cell.length_b   1.000
_cell.length_c   1.000
_cell.angle_alpha   90.00
_cell.angle_beta   90.00
_cell.angle_gamma   90.00
#
_symmetry.space_group_name_H-M   'P 1'
#
loop_
_entity.id
_entity.type
_entity.pdbx_description
1 polymer ?
#
loop_
_entity_poly.entity_id
_entity_poly.type
_entity_poly.pdbx_seq_one_letter_code
_entity_poly.pdbx_strand_id
1 'polypeptide(L)'
;MRERPPIVFVHGIKGGNLRGPDGDLRWMRVRDLFVNRDRGLTSPLEWKNGEQAHDGVYSDGPLRGVLWKPIYRRFLDGMRRLGWNIFSYRHDWRRSQSELSAGLIEFLREIREKHPAPLVISHSNGGMIVDHALRTKGVGELAGVLHAGVPFGDGVSFLPDMTNGEAIIRNTHLAGPFVHLSWASPWAYFPIGDQSRLLDEDGGHVPHDWKDVVSWKRLGLGPFSLDVELSEIQIEHLRCAMQAAAIVRANIEAGWPNDQPRPPIAVLRSRSQDTPSAYQRREDGVAFYSILQFRPLILKPIMKQSLGTVHYSTIST
;
A
#
# COMPACT_ATOMS: atom_id res chain seq x y z
N MET A 1 -19.32 14.08 -29.52
CA MET A 1 -19.16 13.46 -28.19
C MET A 1 -17.78 13.83 -27.66
N ARG A 2 -17.64 14.32 -26.43
CA ARG A 2 -16.31 14.53 -25.83
C ARG A 2 -15.60 13.19 -25.77
N GLU A 3 -14.39 13.12 -26.31
CA GLU A 3 -13.54 11.94 -26.21
C GLU A 3 -13.30 11.62 -24.72
N ARG A 4 -13.42 10.34 -24.36
CA ARG A 4 -13.24 9.94 -22.96
C ARG A 4 -11.76 10.08 -22.59
N PRO A 5 -11.42 10.58 -21.39
CA PRO A 5 -10.04 10.62 -20.97
C PRO A 5 -9.46 9.19 -20.92
N PRO A 6 -8.16 9.00 -21.23
CA PRO A 6 -7.52 7.72 -21.03
C PRO A 6 -7.48 7.38 -19.53
N ILE A 7 -7.42 6.08 -19.22
CA ILE A 7 -7.23 5.61 -17.85
C ILE A 7 -5.78 5.23 -17.65
N VAL A 8 -5.20 5.72 -16.54
CA VAL A 8 -3.95 5.20 -16.00
C VAL A 8 -4.28 4.36 -14.77
N PHE A 9 -3.98 3.07 -14.84
CA PHE A 9 -4.23 2.12 -13.76
C PHE A 9 -2.96 1.82 -12.96
N VAL A 10 -3.04 1.94 -11.64
CA VAL A 10 -1.94 1.69 -10.70
C VAL A 10 -2.35 0.57 -9.73
N HIS A 11 -1.71 -0.59 -9.85
CA HIS A 11 -2.02 -1.77 -9.03
C HIS A 11 -1.41 -1.68 -7.61
N GLY A 12 -1.85 -2.58 -6.72
CA GLY A 12 -1.37 -2.66 -5.34
C GLY A 12 -0.09 -3.50 -5.17
N ILE A 13 0.32 -3.65 -3.90
CA ILE A 13 1.37 -4.58 -3.49
C ILE A 13 1.00 -6.00 -3.88
N LYS A 14 1.96 -6.81 -4.33
CA LYS A 14 1.73 -8.16 -4.88
C LYS A 14 0.76 -8.19 -6.09
N GLY A 15 0.37 -7.03 -6.61
CA GLY A 15 -0.66 -6.86 -7.63
C GLY A 15 -0.15 -6.85 -9.08
N GLY A 16 1.16 -6.91 -9.29
CA GLY A 16 1.79 -6.96 -10.61
C GLY A 16 2.66 -8.20 -10.77
N ASN A 17 2.79 -8.71 -11.99
CA ASN A 17 3.77 -9.76 -12.27
C ASN A 17 5.18 -9.21 -12.08
N LEU A 18 6.10 -9.97 -11.49
CA LEU A 18 7.53 -9.62 -11.42
C LEU A 18 8.36 -10.62 -12.21
N ARG A 19 9.34 -10.12 -12.96
CA ARG A 19 10.35 -10.88 -13.69
C ARG A 19 11.74 -10.53 -13.21
N GLY A 20 12.63 -11.52 -13.21
CA GLY A 20 14.05 -11.29 -13.00
C GLY A 20 14.71 -10.61 -14.21
N PRO A 21 15.98 -10.19 -14.06
CA PRO A 21 16.77 -9.64 -15.17
C PRO A 21 16.95 -10.64 -16.32
N ASP A 22 16.84 -11.93 -16.04
CA ASP A 22 16.83 -13.03 -17.01
C ASP A 22 15.48 -13.21 -17.73
N GLY A 23 14.49 -12.38 -17.42
CA GLY A 23 13.12 -12.46 -17.96
C GLY A 23 12.26 -13.54 -17.30
N ASP A 24 12.78 -14.27 -16.32
CA ASP A 24 12.07 -15.39 -15.69
C ASP A 24 10.99 -14.89 -14.73
N LEU A 25 9.77 -15.45 -14.80
CA LEU A 25 8.65 -15.04 -13.93
C LEU A 25 8.92 -15.45 -12.47
N ARG A 26 9.00 -14.46 -11.57
CA ARG A 26 9.30 -14.61 -10.13
C ARG A 26 8.05 -14.60 -9.26
N TRP A 27 7.02 -13.85 -9.65
CA TRP A 27 5.77 -13.74 -8.89
C TRP A 27 4.61 -14.49 -9.56
N MET A 28 3.90 -15.31 -8.79
CA MET A 28 2.70 -16.08 -9.19
C MET A 28 2.89 -17.02 -10.38
N ARG A 29 4.10 -17.58 -10.53
CA ARG A 29 4.33 -18.71 -11.43
C ARG A 29 3.62 -19.95 -10.88
N VAL A 30 2.62 -20.45 -11.61
CA VAL A 30 1.73 -21.55 -11.17
C VAL A 30 2.49 -22.73 -10.57
N ARG A 31 3.59 -23.18 -11.18
CA ARG A 31 4.41 -24.29 -10.68
C ARG A 31 4.93 -24.05 -9.26
N ASP A 32 5.36 -22.82 -8.98
CA ASP A 32 5.98 -22.47 -7.69
C ASP A 32 4.92 -22.32 -6.59
N LEU A 33 3.63 -22.24 -6.91
CA LEU A 33 2.55 -22.26 -5.92
C LEU A 33 2.35 -23.67 -5.30
N PHE A 34 2.79 -24.71 -6.01
CA PHE A 34 2.64 -26.11 -5.59
C PHE A 34 3.96 -26.76 -5.19
N VAL A 35 5.08 -26.16 -5.57
CA VAL A 35 6.43 -26.61 -5.22
C VAL A 35 7.06 -25.58 -4.30
N ASN A 36 7.45 -25.97 -3.09
CA ASN A 36 8.04 -25.09 -2.09
C ASN A 36 9.48 -24.70 -2.47
N ARG A 37 9.61 -23.84 -3.48
CA ARG A 37 10.88 -23.30 -3.98
C ARG A 37 10.97 -21.82 -3.68
N ASP A 38 12.14 -21.40 -3.23
CA ASP A 38 12.52 -20.00 -3.24
C ASP A 38 12.83 -19.55 -4.68
N ARG A 39 12.37 -18.36 -5.03
CA ARG A 39 12.59 -17.73 -6.34
C ARG A 39 13.34 -16.40 -6.26
N GLY A 40 13.77 -15.99 -5.07
CA GLY A 40 14.47 -14.74 -4.86
C GLY A 40 13.53 -13.55 -5.01
N LEU A 41 12.43 -13.54 -4.25
CA LEU A 41 11.58 -12.35 -4.11
C LEU A 41 12.17 -11.34 -3.13
N THR A 42 13.24 -11.70 -2.43
CA THR A 42 14.06 -10.78 -1.64
C THR A 42 14.54 -9.62 -2.49
N SER A 43 14.49 -8.41 -1.95
CA SER A 43 15.15 -7.25 -2.55
C SER A 43 16.55 -7.05 -1.94
N PRO A 44 17.46 -6.35 -2.63
CA PRO A 44 18.76 -5.96 -2.06
C PRO A 44 18.61 -5.21 -0.75
N LEU A 45 19.50 -5.44 0.21
CA LEU A 45 19.39 -4.79 1.53
C LEU A 45 20.15 -3.47 1.59
N GLU A 46 21.07 -3.25 0.66
CA GLU A 46 21.93 -2.09 0.58
C GLU A 46 21.15 -0.82 0.20
N TRP A 47 21.51 0.31 0.81
CA TRP A 47 20.97 1.62 0.48
C TRP A 47 22.12 2.61 0.23
N LYS A 48 21.90 3.54 -0.71
CA LYS A 48 22.81 4.65 -0.99
C LYS A 48 21.98 5.91 -1.19
N ASN A 49 22.28 6.96 -0.42
CA ASN A 49 21.61 8.26 -0.52
C ASN A 49 20.06 8.18 -0.42
N GLY A 50 19.52 7.28 0.41
CA GLY A 50 18.08 7.09 0.55
C GLY A 50 17.42 6.24 -0.54
N GLU A 51 18.20 5.66 -1.45
CA GLU A 51 17.73 4.75 -2.50
C GLU A 51 18.23 3.33 -2.23
N GLN A 52 17.33 2.36 -2.27
CA GLN A 52 17.67 0.94 -2.14
C GLN A 52 18.40 0.47 -3.40
N ALA A 53 19.38 -0.42 -3.29
CA ALA A 53 20.02 -1.02 -4.46
C ALA A 53 19.02 -1.80 -5.32
N HIS A 54 19.25 -1.84 -6.64
CA HIS A 54 18.38 -2.54 -7.59
C HIS A 54 18.95 -3.92 -7.95
N ASP A 55 18.06 -4.90 -8.12
CA ASP A 55 18.38 -6.29 -8.53
C ASP A 55 18.00 -6.59 -10.00
N GLY A 56 17.56 -5.58 -10.75
CA GLY A 56 17.12 -5.72 -12.14
C GLY A 56 15.76 -6.39 -12.32
N VAL A 57 15.01 -6.64 -11.23
CA VAL A 57 13.62 -7.12 -11.33
C VAL A 57 12.72 -6.01 -11.85
N TYR A 58 11.76 -6.39 -12.69
CA TYR A 58 10.80 -5.46 -13.28
C TYR A 58 9.40 -6.07 -13.38
N SER A 59 8.42 -5.22 -13.68
CA SER A 59 7.01 -5.62 -13.79
C SER A 59 6.50 -5.63 -15.23
N ASP A 60 5.77 -6.69 -15.60
CA ASP A 60 5.00 -6.75 -16.86
C ASP A 60 3.66 -5.99 -16.77
N GLY A 61 3.35 -5.46 -15.59
CA GLY A 61 2.08 -4.82 -15.27
C GLY A 61 1.14 -5.70 -14.43
N PRO A 62 -0.14 -5.29 -14.32
CA PRO A 62 -1.07 -5.85 -13.35
C PRO A 62 -1.31 -7.34 -13.54
N LEU A 63 -1.30 -8.06 -12.43
CA LEU A 63 -1.66 -9.47 -12.34
C LEU A 63 -3.13 -9.63 -12.74
N ARG A 64 -3.34 -10.29 -13.89
CA ARG A 64 -4.71 -10.47 -14.42
C ARG A 64 -5.47 -11.52 -13.62
N GLY A 65 -4.80 -12.58 -13.18
CA GLY A 65 -5.42 -13.65 -12.42
C GLY A 65 -4.38 -14.63 -11.90
N VAL A 66 -4.79 -15.43 -10.92
CA VAL A 66 -4.00 -16.50 -10.31
C VAL A 66 -4.87 -17.74 -10.30
N LEU A 67 -4.42 -18.81 -10.95
CA LEU A 67 -5.24 -20.01 -11.14
C LEU A 67 -6.64 -19.64 -11.66
N TRP A 68 -7.70 -20.00 -10.93
CA TRP A 68 -9.09 -19.69 -11.24
C TRP A 68 -9.56 -18.33 -10.70
N LYS A 69 -8.79 -17.64 -9.85
CA LYS A 69 -9.20 -16.35 -9.26
C LYS A 69 -8.77 -15.20 -10.17
N PRO A 70 -9.72 -14.45 -10.78
CA PRO A 70 -9.38 -13.21 -11.45
C PRO A 70 -8.97 -12.17 -10.40
N ILE A 71 -7.82 -11.52 -10.61
CA ILE A 71 -7.35 -10.41 -9.77
C ILE A 71 -7.80 -9.11 -10.44
N TYR A 72 -7.07 -8.62 -11.45
CA TYR A 72 -7.46 -7.41 -12.20
C TYR A 72 -8.15 -7.68 -13.54
N ARG A 73 -8.24 -8.93 -14.00
CA ARG A 73 -8.79 -9.26 -15.34
C ARG A 73 -10.18 -8.68 -15.58
N ARG A 74 -11.11 -8.87 -14.64
CA ARG A 74 -12.51 -8.43 -14.80
C ARG A 74 -12.61 -6.92 -14.98
N PHE A 75 -11.87 -6.17 -14.18
CA PHE A 75 -11.83 -4.71 -14.26
C PHE A 75 -11.19 -4.25 -15.59
N LEU A 76 -9.96 -4.69 -15.88
CA LEU A 76 -9.22 -4.23 -17.06
C LEU A 76 -9.93 -4.59 -18.36
N ASP A 77 -10.47 -5.81 -18.46
CA ASP A 77 -11.18 -6.24 -19.67
C ASP A 77 -12.56 -5.61 -19.77
N GLY A 78 -13.25 -5.43 -18.65
CA GLY A 78 -14.52 -4.73 -18.60
C GLY A 78 -14.40 -3.30 -19.11
N MET A 79 -13.40 -2.56 -18.62
CA MET A 79 -13.17 -1.18 -19.05
C MET A 79 -12.77 -1.11 -20.53
N ARG A 80 -11.94 -2.03 -21.04
CA ARG A 80 -11.62 -2.10 -22.48
C ARG A 80 -12.85 -2.41 -23.33
N ARG A 81 -13.71 -3.35 -22.92
CA ARG A 81 -14.97 -3.66 -23.62
C ARG A 81 -15.92 -2.48 -23.65
N LEU A 82 -15.91 -1.65 -22.61
CA LEU A 82 -16.66 -0.40 -22.57
C LEU A 82 -16.06 0.71 -23.45
N GLY A 83 -14.93 0.46 -24.13
CA GLY A 83 -14.27 1.40 -25.04
C GLY A 83 -13.32 2.37 -24.36
N TRP A 84 -12.84 2.08 -23.14
CA TRP A 84 -11.82 2.89 -22.49
C TRP A 84 -10.42 2.53 -22.99
N ASN A 85 -9.60 3.54 -23.26
CA ASN A 85 -8.17 3.39 -23.46
C ASN A 85 -7.47 3.29 -22.10
N ILE A 86 -6.78 2.18 -21.83
CA ILE A 86 -6.20 1.90 -20.50
C ILE A 86 -4.71 1.64 -20.62
N PHE A 87 -3.95 2.46 -19.90
CA PHE A 87 -2.53 2.32 -19.67
C PHE A 87 -2.32 1.82 -18.25
N SER A 88 -1.41 0.86 -18.04
CA SER A 88 -1.09 0.36 -16.71
C SER A 88 0.32 0.78 -16.33
N TYR A 89 0.47 1.45 -15.20
CA TYR A 89 1.78 1.81 -14.67
C TYR A 89 2.48 0.56 -14.14
N ARG A 90 3.53 0.13 -14.84
CA ARG A 90 4.31 -1.06 -14.51
C ARG A 90 5.37 -0.67 -13.49
N HIS A 91 5.32 -1.31 -12.33
CA HIS A 91 6.26 -1.01 -11.25
C HIS A 91 6.59 -2.25 -10.41
N ASP A 92 7.80 -2.29 -9.88
CA ASP A 92 8.19 -3.26 -8.87
C ASP A 92 7.60 -2.87 -7.52
N TRP A 93 6.56 -3.58 -7.12
CA TRP A 93 5.79 -3.28 -5.92
C TRP A 93 6.54 -3.58 -4.60
N ARG A 94 7.79 -4.06 -4.65
CA ARG A 94 8.67 -4.22 -3.49
C ARG A 94 9.36 -2.91 -3.08
N ARG A 95 9.49 -1.96 -4.03
CA ARG A 95 10.26 -0.71 -3.90
C ARG A 95 9.54 0.36 -3.08
N SER A 96 10.26 1.39 -2.63
CA SER A 96 9.67 2.47 -1.82
C SER A 96 8.68 3.31 -2.62
N GLN A 97 7.64 3.85 -1.98
CA GLN A 97 6.66 4.68 -2.68
C GLN A 97 7.28 5.98 -3.22
N SER A 98 8.36 6.49 -2.62
CA SER A 98 9.11 7.63 -3.17
C SER A 98 9.64 7.31 -4.57
N GLU A 99 10.36 6.20 -4.73
CA GLU A 99 10.86 5.74 -6.04
C GLU A 99 9.71 5.51 -7.02
N LEU A 100 8.67 4.79 -6.57
CA LEU A 100 7.54 4.43 -7.42
C LEU A 100 6.73 5.65 -7.86
N SER A 101 6.64 6.69 -7.03
CA SER A 101 5.95 7.94 -7.37
C SER A 101 6.72 8.76 -8.40
N ALA A 102 8.06 8.79 -8.33
CA ALA A 102 8.89 9.46 -9.32
C ALA A 102 8.71 8.82 -10.71
N GLY A 103 8.75 7.48 -10.78
CA GLY A 103 8.45 6.77 -12.03
C GLY A 103 7.01 6.98 -12.53
N LEU A 104 6.04 7.13 -11.63
CA LEU A 104 4.65 7.41 -12.00
C LEU A 104 4.51 8.80 -12.61
N ILE A 105 5.22 9.80 -12.09
CA ILE A 105 5.22 11.16 -12.62
C ILE A 105 5.70 11.16 -14.08
N GLU A 106 6.83 10.47 -14.36
CA GLU A 106 7.34 10.33 -15.72
C GLU A 106 6.37 9.59 -16.63
N PHE A 107 5.79 8.48 -16.15
CA PHE A 107 4.80 7.74 -16.91
C PHE A 107 3.57 8.59 -17.26
N LEU A 108 3.06 9.38 -16.31
CA LEU A 108 1.93 10.28 -16.54
C LEU A 108 2.28 11.39 -17.54
N ARG A 109 3.51 11.91 -17.51
CA ARG A 109 4.03 12.87 -18.49
C ARG A 109 3.98 12.29 -19.91
N GLU A 110 4.51 11.09 -20.11
CA GLU A 110 4.49 10.41 -21.41
C GLU A 110 3.07 10.17 -21.95
N ILE A 111 2.12 9.82 -21.06
CA ILE A 111 0.72 9.64 -21.46
C ILE A 111 0.10 10.98 -21.91
N ARG A 112 0.36 12.07 -21.18
CA ARG A 112 -0.18 13.40 -21.52
C ARG A 112 0.42 14.01 -22.79
N GLU A 113 1.62 13.61 -23.17
CA GLU A 113 2.21 14.05 -24.45
C GLU A 113 1.42 13.53 -25.67
N LYS A 114 0.66 12.44 -25.50
CA LYS A 114 -0.05 11.74 -26.59
C LYS A 114 -1.57 11.71 -26.42
N HIS A 115 -2.06 12.04 -25.24
CA HIS A 115 -3.46 11.90 -24.88
C HIS A 115 -3.92 13.06 -23.99
N PRO A 116 -5.23 13.34 -23.92
CA PRO A 116 -5.79 14.26 -22.93
C PRO A 116 -5.45 13.86 -21.49
N ALA A 117 -5.63 14.80 -20.55
CA ALA A 117 -5.43 14.57 -19.13
C ALA A 117 -6.07 13.24 -18.66
N PRO A 118 -5.29 12.31 -18.09
CA PRO A 118 -5.79 10.97 -17.76
C PRO A 118 -6.65 10.98 -16.50
N LEU A 119 -7.58 10.02 -16.43
CA LEU A 119 -8.21 9.58 -15.19
C LEU A 119 -7.30 8.52 -14.54
N VAL A 120 -6.81 8.78 -13.34
CA VAL A 120 -5.98 7.81 -12.61
C VAL A 120 -6.86 6.92 -11.75
N ILE A 121 -6.74 5.60 -11.89
CA ILE A 121 -7.44 4.62 -11.05
C ILE A 121 -6.40 3.81 -10.31
N SER A 122 -6.50 3.77 -8.98
CA SER A 122 -5.50 3.12 -8.14
C SER A 122 -6.13 2.16 -7.13
N HIS A 123 -5.38 1.12 -6.78
CA HIS A 123 -5.81 0.11 -5.83
C HIS A 123 -4.76 -0.15 -4.75
N SER A 124 -5.16 -0.24 -3.48
CA SER A 124 -4.28 -0.58 -2.36
C SER A 124 -3.00 0.27 -2.36
N ASN A 125 -1.80 -0.32 -2.34
CA ASN A 125 -0.51 0.39 -2.41
C ASN A 125 -0.44 1.40 -3.56
N GLY A 126 -1.08 1.11 -4.69
CA GLY A 126 -1.12 2.01 -5.84
C GLY A 126 -1.69 3.37 -5.50
N GLY A 127 -2.61 3.44 -4.53
CA GLY A 127 -3.14 4.71 -4.06
C GLY A 127 -2.14 5.51 -3.24
N MET A 128 -1.28 4.86 -2.44
CA MET A 128 -0.19 5.53 -1.72
C MET A 128 0.82 6.13 -2.70
N ILE A 129 1.17 5.38 -3.75
CA ILE A 129 2.05 5.84 -4.83
C ILE A 129 1.44 7.07 -5.53
N VAL A 130 0.16 6.99 -5.90
CA VAL A 130 -0.54 8.10 -6.54
C VAL A 130 -0.63 9.32 -5.62
N ASP A 131 -1.03 9.13 -4.36
CA ASP A 131 -1.25 10.25 -3.43
C ASP A 131 0.05 10.98 -3.06
N HIS A 132 1.17 10.24 -2.97
CA HIS A 132 2.51 10.79 -2.84
C HIS A 132 2.95 11.53 -4.12
N ALA A 133 2.71 10.94 -5.31
CA ALA A 133 3.00 11.60 -6.58
C ALA A 133 2.25 12.92 -6.70
N LEU A 134 0.94 12.94 -6.41
CA LEU A 134 0.07 14.11 -6.47
C LEU A 134 0.57 15.31 -5.64
N ARG A 135 1.33 15.05 -4.58
CA ARG A 135 1.90 16.09 -3.70
C ARG A 135 3.35 16.41 -4.02
N THR A 136 3.93 15.69 -4.97
CA THR A 136 5.24 15.95 -5.56
C THR A 136 5.06 16.76 -6.83
N LYS A 137 5.94 17.74 -7.06
CA LYS A 137 5.88 18.56 -8.28
C LYS A 137 6.04 17.70 -9.54
N GLY A 138 5.33 18.05 -10.61
CA GLY A 138 5.52 17.45 -11.94
C GLY A 138 4.41 16.53 -12.41
N VAL A 139 3.40 16.21 -11.57
CA VAL A 139 2.28 15.36 -11.99
C VAL A 139 1.47 15.97 -13.14
N GLY A 140 1.39 17.29 -13.27
CA GLY A 140 0.60 17.94 -14.32
C GLY A 140 -0.92 17.74 -14.16
N GLU A 141 -1.69 18.08 -15.20
CA GLU A 141 -3.15 18.02 -15.16
C GLU A 141 -3.68 16.59 -15.28
N LEU A 142 -4.70 16.26 -14.46
CA LEU A 142 -5.43 14.99 -14.47
C LEU A 142 -6.92 15.25 -14.59
N ALA A 143 -7.64 14.39 -15.31
CA ALA A 143 -9.11 14.44 -15.37
C ALA A 143 -9.76 14.07 -14.03
N GLY A 144 -9.03 13.34 -13.18
CA GLY A 144 -9.44 12.98 -11.83
C GLY A 144 -8.68 11.77 -11.32
N VAL A 145 -8.97 11.37 -10.09
CA VAL A 145 -8.38 10.21 -9.41
C VAL A 145 -9.47 9.39 -8.72
N LEU A 146 -9.46 8.08 -8.92
CA LEU A 146 -10.31 7.14 -8.21
C LEU A 146 -9.44 6.14 -7.43
N HIS A 147 -9.59 6.15 -6.11
CA HIS A 147 -8.90 5.24 -5.19
C HIS A 147 -9.80 4.08 -4.78
N ALA A 148 -9.25 2.86 -4.69
CA ALA A 148 -9.96 1.68 -4.20
C ALA A 148 -9.13 0.93 -3.15
N GLY A 149 -9.65 0.82 -1.92
CA GLY A 149 -9.03 0.02 -0.85
C GLY A 149 -7.62 0.48 -0.47
N VAL A 150 -7.35 1.79 -0.50
CA VAL A 150 -6.03 2.37 -0.25
C VAL A 150 -5.79 2.50 1.26
N PRO A 151 -4.63 2.06 1.79
CA PRO A 151 -4.30 2.16 3.22
C PRO A 151 -3.84 3.58 3.59
N PHE A 152 -4.71 4.59 3.39
CA PHE A 152 -4.40 5.97 3.76
C PHE A 152 -4.22 6.17 5.28
N GLY A 153 -4.82 5.29 6.08
CA GLY A 153 -4.84 5.40 7.54
C GLY A 153 -3.70 4.66 8.23
N ASP A 154 -3.84 4.58 9.55
CA ASP A 154 -2.93 3.97 10.52
C ASP A 154 -3.13 2.46 10.60
N GLY A 155 -2.94 1.79 9.46
CA GLY A 155 -3.13 0.35 9.34
C GLY A 155 -1.96 -0.41 9.95
N VAL A 156 -2.27 -1.54 10.54
CA VAL A 156 -1.26 -2.50 11.03
C VAL A 156 -1.44 -3.84 10.32
N SER A 157 -2.34 -3.89 9.33
CA SER A 157 -2.86 -5.10 8.68
C SER A 157 -1.80 -5.98 8.02
N PHE A 158 -0.62 -5.41 7.75
CA PHE A 158 0.52 -6.10 7.14
C PHE A 158 1.48 -6.71 8.18
N LEU A 159 1.33 -6.42 9.47
CA LEU A 159 2.19 -6.97 10.52
C LEU A 159 2.22 -8.51 10.55
N PRO A 160 1.08 -9.26 10.41
CA PRO A 160 1.09 -10.71 10.40
C PRO A 160 1.91 -11.30 9.25
N ASP A 161 1.84 -10.70 8.05
CA ASP A 161 2.67 -11.10 6.91
C ASP A 161 4.16 -10.95 7.25
N MET A 162 4.55 -9.90 7.97
CA MET A 162 5.93 -9.64 8.34
C MET A 162 6.44 -10.52 9.48
N THR A 163 5.54 -10.90 10.40
CA THR A 163 5.84 -11.79 11.53
C THR A 163 5.91 -13.25 11.06
N ASN A 164 4.88 -13.72 10.38
CA ASN A 164 4.68 -15.15 10.10
C ASN A 164 5.01 -15.53 8.65
N GLY A 165 5.18 -14.54 7.76
CA GLY A 165 5.13 -14.77 6.33
C GLY A 165 3.70 -15.00 5.84
N GLU A 166 3.56 -15.17 4.54
CA GLU A 166 2.31 -15.55 3.89
C GLU A 166 2.53 -16.84 3.10
N ALA A 167 1.78 -17.89 3.45
CA ALA A 167 1.77 -19.10 2.65
C ALA A 167 0.93 -18.86 1.37
N ILE A 168 1.58 -18.82 0.22
CA ILE A 168 0.90 -18.71 -1.08
C ILE A 168 0.56 -20.13 -1.55
N ILE A 169 -0.67 -20.56 -1.28
CA ILE A 169 -1.15 -21.93 -1.51
C ILE A 169 -0.34 -22.95 -0.70
N ARG A 170 0.72 -23.54 -1.27
CA ARG A 170 1.60 -24.50 -0.58
C ARG A 170 3.03 -23.97 -0.40
N ASN A 171 3.34 -22.78 -0.91
CA ASN A 171 4.69 -22.24 -0.86
C ASN A 171 4.83 -21.22 0.27
N THR A 172 5.75 -21.49 1.20
CA THR A 172 6.06 -20.63 2.34
C THR A 172 7.32 -19.78 2.14
N HIS A 173 8.11 -20.06 1.09
CA HIS A 173 9.33 -19.33 0.78
C HIS A 173 9.09 -18.05 -0.03
N LEU A 174 8.07 -18.01 -0.90
CA LEU A 174 7.81 -16.85 -1.77
C LEU A 174 7.53 -15.55 -1.02
N ALA A 175 6.89 -15.64 0.15
CA ALA A 175 6.52 -14.49 0.96
C ALA A 175 6.82 -14.76 2.44
N GLY A 176 7.99 -15.35 2.72
CA GLY A 176 8.44 -15.59 4.09
C GLY A 176 8.78 -14.28 4.83
N PRO A 177 8.94 -14.32 6.16
CA PRO A 177 9.26 -13.13 6.97
C PRO A 177 10.48 -12.35 6.48
N PHE A 178 11.58 -13.03 6.15
CA PHE A 178 12.79 -12.37 5.63
C PHE A 178 12.63 -11.79 4.23
N VAL A 179 11.72 -12.35 3.42
CA VAL A 179 11.36 -11.76 2.14
C VAL A 179 10.61 -10.46 2.37
N HIS A 180 9.61 -10.45 3.26
CA HIS A 180 8.89 -9.23 3.64
C HIS A 180 9.81 -8.18 4.26
N LEU A 181 10.76 -8.59 5.11
CA LEU A 181 11.77 -7.70 5.70
C LEU A 181 12.52 -6.92 4.63
N SER A 182 12.89 -7.57 3.52
CA SER A 182 13.71 -6.95 2.47
C SER A 182 12.96 -5.91 1.61
N TRP A 183 11.63 -5.88 1.67
CA TRP A 183 10.84 -4.97 0.85
C TRP A 183 10.72 -3.60 1.52
N ALA A 184 10.82 -2.53 0.74
CA ALA A 184 10.68 -1.16 1.24
C ALA A 184 9.20 -0.72 1.30
N SER A 185 8.36 -1.16 0.35
CA SER A 185 6.95 -0.74 0.24
C SER A 185 6.10 -0.92 1.51
N PRO A 186 6.12 -2.08 2.20
CA PRO A 186 5.19 -2.34 3.31
C PRO A 186 5.32 -1.41 4.51
N TRP A 187 6.51 -0.86 4.73
CA TRP A 187 6.79 -0.01 5.88
C TRP A 187 5.97 1.29 5.88
N ALA A 188 5.49 1.73 4.71
CA ALA A 188 4.61 2.90 4.57
C ALA A 188 3.15 2.64 4.98
N TYR A 189 2.78 1.41 5.35
CA TYR A 189 1.42 1.11 5.80
C TYR A 189 1.21 1.38 7.28
N PHE A 190 2.29 1.42 8.06
CA PHE A 190 2.24 1.62 9.49
C PHE A 190 1.97 3.08 9.87
N PRO A 191 1.40 3.33 11.06
CA PRO A 191 1.11 4.68 11.55
C PRO A 191 2.37 5.56 11.66
N ILE A 192 2.28 6.87 11.43
CA ILE A 192 3.33 7.81 11.86
C ILE A 192 3.03 8.44 13.23
N GLY A 193 1.75 8.62 13.56
CA GLY A 193 1.32 9.33 14.76
C GLY A 193 1.50 8.55 16.06
N ASP A 194 1.27 9.22 17.18
CA ASP A 194 1.46 8.68 18.54
C ASP A 194 0.46 7.57 18.93
N GLN A 195 -0.46 7.20 18.04
CA GLN A 195 -1.36 6.08 18.28
C GLN A 195 -0.60 4.78 17.99
N SER A 196 -0.19 4.11 19.06
CA SER A 196 0.55 2.85 18.93
C SER A 196 -0.23 1.77 18.19
N ARG A 197 -1.58 1.83 18.16
CA ARG A 197 -2.48 0.80 17.57
C ARG A 197 -2.26 -0.62 18.12
N LEU A 198 -1.44 -0.73 19.16
CA LEU A 198 -1.17 -1.95 19.90
C LEU A 198 -1.88 -1.84 21.24
N LEU A 199 -2.75 -2.81 21.51
CA LEU A 199 -3.43 -2.95 22.78
C LEU A 199 -2.86 -4.15 23.53
N ASP A 200 -2.66 -4.00 24.84
CA ASP A 200 -2.41 -5.10 25.75
C ASP A 200 -3.70 -5.92 25.99
N GLU A 201 -3.61 -6.90 26.87
CA GLU A 201 -4.70 -7.84 27.18
C GLU A 201 -5.88 -7.17 27.86
N ASP A 202 -5.62 -6.11 28.63
CA ASP A 202 -6.62 -5.31 29.33
C ASP A 202 -7.21 -4.20 28.43
N GLY A 203 -6.74 -4.10 27.19
CA GLY A 203 -7.13 -3.07 26.23
C GLY A 203 -6.40 -1.73 26.41
N GLY A 204 -5.36 -1.70 27.24
CA GLY A 204 -4.47 -0.56 27.42
C GLY A 204 -3.56 -0.35 26.21
N HIS A 205 -3.24 0.91 25.91
CA HIS A 205 -2.35 1.25 24.81
C HIS A 205 -0.89 0.90 25.15
N VAL A 206 -0.25 0.08 24.33
CA VAL A 206 1.19 -0.25 24.45
C VAL A 206 2.00 0.80 23.68
N PRO A 207 2.87 1.61 24.31
CA PRO A 207 3.66 2.61 23.60
C PRO A 207 4.59 1.98 22.55
N HIS A 208 4.49 2.47 21.32
CA HIS A 208 5.30 1.99 20.21
C HIS A 208 5.49 3.09 19.17
N ASP A 209 6.72 3.15 18.64
CA ASP A 209 7.09 4.05 17.53
C ASP A 209 7.35 3.18 16.31
N TRP A 210 6.43 3.25 15.36
CA TRP A 210 6.45 2.46 14.13
C TRP A 210 7.62 2.80 13.19
N LYS A 211 8.32 3.93 13.42
CA LYS A 211 9.48 4.37 12.63
C LYS A 211 10.82 3.98 13.25
N ASP A 212 10.81 3.46 14.48
CA ASP A 212 12.02 3.17 15.23
C ASP A 212 12.25 1.66 15.36
N VAL A 213 13.31 1.17 14.71
CA VAL A 213 13.73 -0.23 14.75
C VAL A 213 13.94 -0.75 16.18
N VAL A 214 14.36 0.11 17.12
CA VAL A 214 14.56 -0.29 18.53
C VAL A 214 13.20 -0.57 19.19
N SER A 215 12.18 0.23 18.89
CA SER A 215 10.79 0.00 19.30
C SER A 215 10.23 -1.33 18.81
N TRP A 216 10.53 -1.70 17.55
CA TRP A 216 10.13 -3.00 16.97
C TRP A 216 10.84 -4.17 17.67
N LYS A 217 12.15 -4.06 17.90
CA LYS A 217 12.93 -5.07 18.61
C LYS A 217 12.45 -5.26 20.05
N ARG A 218 12.20 -4.18 20.78
CA ARG A 218 11.73 -4.20 22.18
C ARG A 218 10.45 -5.02 22.35
N LEU A 219 9.53 -4.94 21.37
CA LEU A 219 8.24 -5.61 21.42
C LEU A 219 8.21 -6.95 20.65
N GLY A 220 9.33 -7.38 20.06
CA GLY A 220 9.41 -8.62 19.29
C GLY A 220 8.48 -8.65 18.08
N LEU A 221 8.33 -7.52 17.37
CA LEU A 221 7.39 -7.38 16.26
C LEU A 221 8.02 -7.73 14.91
N GLY A 222 7.21 -8.26 13.98
CA GLY A 222 7.63 -8.57 12.62
C GLY A 222 8.85 -9.49 12.59
N PRO A 223 9.96 -9.11 11.94
CA PRO A 223 11.14 -9.96 11.86
C PRO A 223 11.84 -10.20 13.21
N PHE A 224 11.55 -9.38 14.24
CA PHE A 224 12.07 -9.57 15.60
C PHE A 224 11.27 -10.57 16.44
N SER A 225 10.16 -11.08 15.92
CA SER A 225 9.41 -12.19 16.56
C SER A 225 10.09 -13.54 16.36
N LEU A 226 11.01 -13.62 15.40
CA LEU A 226 11.74 -14.84 15.09
C LEU A 226 12.83 -15.06 16.13
N ASP A 227 13.06 -16.32 16.49
CA ASP A 227 14.17 -16.74 17.36
C ASP A 227 15.51 -16.73 16.59
N VAL A 228 15.80 -15.61 15.92
CA VAL A 228 16.97 -15.39 15.06
C VAL A 228 17.45 -13.96 15.26
N GLU A 229 18.75 -13.80 15.49
CA GLU A 229 19.37 -12.47 15.51
C GLU A 229 19.53 -11.91 14.09
N LEU A 230 19.00 -10.70 13.86
CA LEU A 230 19.17 -10.01 12.59
C LEU A 230 20.59 -9.46 12.45
N SER A 231 21.16 -9.60 11.26
CA SER A 231 22.48 -9.06 10.94
C SER A 231 22.48 -7.52 10.87
N GLU A 232 23.66 -6.90 10.96
CA GLU A 232 23.80 -5.44 10.89
C GLU A 232 23.21 -4.86 9.60
N ILE A 233 23.42 -5.50 8.46
CA ILE A 233 22.87 -5.05 7.17
C ILE A 233 21.34 -5.15 7.14
N GLN A 234 20.74 -6.16 7.80
CA GLN A 234 19.28 -6.26 7.92
C GLN A 234 18.73 -5.14 8.82
N ILE A 235 19.38 -4.88 9.95
CA ILE A 235 18.99 -3.78 10.84
C ILE A 235 19.09 -2.43 10.12
N GLU A 236 20.16 -2.21 9.36
CA GLU A 236 20.33 -0.97 8.61
C GLU A 236 19.30 -0.82 7.49
N HIS A 237 19.01 -1.91 6.77
CA HIS A 237 17.92 -1.94 5.80
C HIS A 237 16.59 -1.50 6.42
N LEU A 238 16.24 -2.05 7.59
CA LEU A 238 15.00 -1.69 8.31
C LEU A 238 14.95 -0.19 8.62
N ARG A 239 16.04 0.40 9.12
CA ARG A 239 16.12 1.84 9.40
C ARG A 239 15.87 2.66 8.14
N CYS A 240 16.56 2.37 7.05
CA CYS A 240 16.39 3.10 5.79
C CYS A 240 14.97 2.95 5.22
N ALA A 241 14.40 1.74 5.26
CA ALA A 241 13.06 1.49 4.76
C ALA A 241 11.98 2.22 5.58
N MET A 242 12.09 2.22 6.91
CA MET A 242 11.21 2.97 7.80
C MET A 242 11.36 4.49 7.62
N GLN A 243 12.59 4.98 7.40
CA GLN A 243 12.81 6.40 7.10
C GLN A 243 12.17 6.81 5.77
N ALA A 244 12.34 6.02 4.71
CA ALA A 244 11.69 6.27 3.42
C ALA A 244 10.15 6.27 3.56
N ALA A 245 9.60 5.32 4.31
CA ALA A 245 8.18 5.27 4.64
C ALA A 245 7.70 6.51 5.41
N ALA A 246 8.47 6.97 6.39
CA ALA A 246 8.14 8.16 7.17
C ALA A 246 8.10 9.43 6.30
N ILE A 247 9.01 9.57 5.32
CA ILE A 247 9.00 10.68 4.36
C ILE A 247 7.72 10.66 3.52
N VAL A 248 7.38 9.50 2.95
CA VAL A 248 6.18 9.32 2.13
C VAL A 248 4.92 9.70 2.92
N ARG A 249 4.82 9.18 4.13
CA ARG A 249 3.65 9.38 4.98
C ARG A 249 3.56 10.82 5.48
N ALA A 250 4.68 11.45 5.85
CA ALA A 250 4.70 12.86 6.22
C ALA A 250 4.25 13.75 5.06
N ASN A 251 4.64 13.43 3.82
CA ASN A 251 4.17 14.13 2.63
C ASN A 251 2.65 13.98 2.44
N ILE A 252 2.10 12.76 2.55
CA ILE A 252 0.66 12.50 2.42
C ILE A 252 -0.16 13.24 3.50
N GLU A 253 0.35 13.30 4.72
CA GLU A 253 -0.31 13.87 5.90
C GLU A 253 -0.15 15.40 6.04
N ALA A 254 0.87 16.00 5.43
CA ALA A 254 1.16 17.45 5.48
C ALA A 254 0.09 18.36 4.83
N GLY A 255 -1.03 17.80 4.38
CA GLY A 255 -2.06 18.51 3.62
C GLY A 255 -1.70 18.67 2.14
N TRP A 256 -2.55 19.38 1.40
CA TRP A 256 -2.34 19.58 -0.03
C TRP A 256 -1.37 20.76 -0.30
N PRO A 257 -0.39 20.62 -1.21
CA PRO A 257 0.52 21.72 -1.54
C PRO A 257 -0.20 22.96 -2.07
N ASN A 258 0.14 24.14 -1.54
CA ASN A 258 -0.52 25.40 -1.91
C ASN A 258 -0.26 25.84 -3.36
N ASP A 259 0.81 25.34 -3.99
CA ASP A 259 1.26 25.73 -5.32
C ASP A 259 0.82 24.75 -6.43
N GLN A 260 -0.09 23.82 -6.12
CA GLN A 260 -0.52 22.78 -7.07
C GLN A 260 -2.05 22.63 -7.10
N PRO A 261 -2.67 22.56 -8.29
CA PRO A 261 -4.09 22.32 -8.40
C PRO A 261 -4.44 20.92 -7.89
N ARG A 262 -5.51 20.82 -7.09
CA ARG A 262 -6.03 19.53 -6.63
C ARG A 262 -6.95 18.93 -7.69
N PRO A 263 -6.64 17.76 -8.27
CA PRO A 263 -7.57 17.12 -9.20
C PRO A 263 -8.83 16.65 -8.43
N PRO A 264 -9.96 16.45 -9.12
CA PRO A 264 -11.11 15.77 -8.53
C PRO A 264 -10.70 14.38 -8.04
N ILE A 265 -10.91 14.09 -6.75
CA ILE A 265 -10.56 12.81 -6.13
C ILE A 265 -11.83 12.13 -5.61
N ALA A 266 -11.98 10.85 -5.92
CA ALA A 266 -13.03 9.98 -5.42
C ALA A 266 -12.42 8.72 -4.77
N VAL A 267 -13.11 8.18 -3.77
CA VAL A 267 -12.74 6.92 -3.11
C VAL A 267 -13.89 5.93 -3.23
N LEU A 268 -13.61 4.74 -3.74
CA LEU A 268 -14.55 3.64 -3.81
C LEU A 268 -14.71 3.03 -2.41
N ARG A 269 -15.93 3.09 -1.88
CA ARG A 269 -16.28 2.51 -0.57
C ARG A 269 -17.14 1.26 -0.76
N SER A 270 -16.79 0.18 -0.07
CA SER A 270 -17.66 -1.00 0.04
C SER A 270 -18.86 -0.70 0.94
N ARG A 271 -20.03 -1.24 0.59
CA ARG A 271 -21.23 -1.18 1.46
C ARG A 271 -21.31 -2.33 2.46
N SER A 272 -20.44 -3.35 2.33
CA SER A 272 -20.59 -4.65 3.02
C SER A 272 -19.35 -5.11 3.79
N GLN A 273 -18.25 -4.37 3.74
CA GLN A 273 -17.01 -4.72 4.46
C GLN A 273 -16.35 -3.46 5.00
N ASP A 274 -16.13 -3.44 6.32
CA ASP A 274 -15.33 -2.42 7.00
C ASP A 274 -13.83 -2.70 6.82
N THR A 275 -13.00 -1.65 6.82
CA THR A 275 -11.54 -1.77 6.73
C THR A 275 -10.95 -1.97 8.14
N PRO A 276 -10.19 -3.04 8.42
CA PRO A 276 -9.53 -3.25 9.72
C PRO A 276 -8.53 -2.13 10.06
N SER A 277 -8.42 -1.75 11.34
CA SER A 277 -7.58 -0.60 11.76
C SER A 277 -6.75 -0.77 13.06
N ALA A 278 -6.77 -1.92 13.76
CA ALA A 278 -5.93 -2.16 14.96
C ALA A 278 -5.62 -3.65 15.27
N TYR A 279 -4.68 -3.91 16.20
CA TYR A 279 -4.39 -5.24 16.78
C TYR A 279 -4.57 -5.27 18.30
N GLN A 280 -4.98 -6.43 18.79
CA GLN A 280 -4.94 -6.78 20.22
C GLN A 280 -3.97 -7.95 20.42
N ARG A 281 -3.08 -7.83 21.41
CA ARG A 281 -2.12 -8.88 21.79
C ARG A 281 -2.76 -9.85 22.80
N ARG A 282 -2.40 -11.15 22.74
CA ARG A 282 -2.76 -12.17 23.76
C ARG A 282 -1.51 -12.69 24.48
N GLU A 283 -1.77 -13.32 25.63
CA GLU A 283 -0.80 -13.89 26.59
C GLU A 283 0.14 -14.96 25.98
N ASP A 284 -0.29 -15.60 24.89
CA ASP A 284 0.47 -16.63 24.14
C ASP A 284 1.34 -16.06 23.00
N GLY A 285 1.36 -14.73 22.82
CA GLY A 285 2.12 -14.07 21.76
C GLY A 285 1.46 -14.08 20.38
N VAL A 286 0.26 -14.63 20.22
CA VAL A 286 -0.45 -14.67 18.93
C VAL A 286 -1.36 -13.44 18.78
N ALA A 287 -1.04 -12.60 17.79
CA ALA A 287 -1.83 -11.40 17.47
C ALA A 287 -3.11 -11.77 16.70
N PHE A 288 -4.26 -11.25 17.14
CA PHE A 288 -5.51 -11.30 16.38
C PHE A 288 -5.98 -9.88 15.99
N TYR A 289 -6.68 -9.78 14.85
CA TYR A 289 -7.25 -8.53 14.36
C TYR A 289 -8.31 -7.99 15.34
N SER A 290 -8.19 -6.71 15.68
CA SER A 290 -9.27 -5.95 16.32
C SER A 290 -9.88 -5.02 15.27
N ILE A 291 -11.17 -5.20 14.97
CA ILE A 291 -11.92 -4.28 14.13
C ILE A 291 -12.28 -3.07 15.00
N LEU A 292 -11.42 -2.05 15.02
CA LEU A 292 -11.86 -0.74 15.48
C LEU A 292 -12.74 -0.12 14.39
N GLN A 293 -14.03 0.00 14.68
CA GLN A 293 -14.98 0.76 13.87
C GLN A 293 -14.57 2.24 13.87
N PHE A 294 -13.93 2.70 12.80
CA PHE A 294 -13.90 4.14 12.52
C PHE A 294 -15.27 4.53 11.95
N ARG A 295 -16.10 5.18 12.77
CA ARG A 295 -17.17 6.03 12.25
C ARG A 295 -16.48 7.25 11.62
N PRO A 296 -16.53 7.45 10.30
CA PRO A 296 -15.99 8.68 9.73
C PRO A 296 -16.79 9.84 10.29
N LEU A 297 -16.07 10.88 10.74
CA LEU A 297 -16.63 12.19 10.95
C LEU A 297 -17.26 12.61 9.61
N ILE A 298 -18.60 12.64 9.55
CA ILE A 298 -19.31 13.17 8.39
C ILE A 298 -19.02 14.66 8.35
N LEU A 299 -18.14 15.09 7.44
CA LEU A 299 -18.08 16.49 7.03
C LEU A 299 -19.41 16.79 6.33
N LYS A 300 -20.38 17.30 7.09
CA LYS A 300 -21.60 17.87 6.53
C LYS A 300 -21.23 19.13 5.76
N PRO A 301 -21.90 19.42 4.62
CA PRO A 301 -21.72 20.69 3.94
C PRO A 301 -22.13 21.81 4.89
N ILE A 302 -21.24 22.78 5.10
CA ILE A 302 -21.61 24.06 5.68
C ILE A 302 -22.35 24.83 4.59
N MET A 303 -23.68 24.77 4.60
CA MET A 303 -24.53 25.83 4.05
C MET A 303 -25.74 26.08 4.95
N LYS A 304 -26.00 27.38 5.14
CA LYS A 304 -26.84 28.07 6.12
C LYS A 304 -28.34 27.71 6.12
N GLN A 305 -28.93 27.81 7.33
CA GLN A 305 -30.30 28.26 7.71
C GLN A 305 -31.49 27.49 7.09
N SER A 306 -32.54 27.04 7.79
CA SER A 306 -33.20 27.53 9.01
C SER A 306 -34.18 26.45 9.56
N LEU A 307 -34.50 26.57 10.86
CA LEU A 307 -35.72 26.15 11.57
C LEU A 307 -36.17 24.67 11.53
N GLY A 308 -36.19 24.04 12.71
CA GLY A 308 -36.98 22.83 12.97
C GLY A 308 -36.37 21.92 14.03
N THR A 309 -36.78 22.13 15.29
CA THR A 309 -36.46 21.31 16.46
C THR A 309 -36.83 19.84 16.25
N VAL A 310 -35.89 18.90 16.43
CA VAL A 310 -36.21 17.48 16.66
C VAL A 310 -35.23 16.88 17.68
N HIS A 311 -35.80 16.37 18.78
CA HIS A 311 -35.11 15.62 19.83
C HIS A 311 -34.61 14.26 19.33
N TYR A 312 -33.42 13.83 19.77
CA TYR A 312 -33.03 12.42 19.77
C TYR A 312 -32.34 12.04 21.07
N SER A 313 -32.89 11.00 21.69
CA SER A 313 -32.40 10.31 22.88
C SER A 313 -31.22 9.38 22.55
N THR A 314 -30.22 9.40 23.42
CA THR A 314 -29.12 8.43 23.49
C THR A 314 -29.64 7.07 23.94
N ILE A 315 -29.28 6.00 23.24
CA ILE A 315 -29.21 4.65 23.80
C ILE A 315 -27.82 4.11 23.52
N SER A 316 -27.12 3.85 24.62
CA SER A 316 -25.82 3.23 24.76
C SER A 316 -25.91 1.71 24.61
N THR A 317 -25.01 1.14 23.83
CA THR A 317 -24.18 -0.05 24.13
C THR A 317 -23.08 -0.10 23.08
#